data_AF-A0A4Y2JAN1-F1
#
_entry.id   AF-A0A4Y2JAN1-F1
#
_cell.length_a   1.000
_cell.length_b   1.000
_cell.length_c   1.000
_cell.angle_alpha   90.00
_cell.angle_beta   90.00
_cell.angle_gamma   90.00
#
_symmetry.space_group_name_H-M   'P 1'
#
loop_
_entity.id
_entity.type
_entity.pdbx_description
1 polymer ?
#
loop_
_entity_poly.entity_id
_entity_poly.type
_entity_poly.pdbx_seq_one_letter_code
_entity_poly.pdbx_strand_id
1 'polypeptide(L)'
;MPLLTAHHQLQRLFWAHELTGWTLDDWKNIGSSDKSRFLLLRADGRVRMRLIPHEAKDANCQQDNMQAGGGSIIVCDVLHGRDWVLWSK
;
A
#
# COMPACT_ATOMS: atom_id res chain seq x y z
N MET A 1 16.12 -0.39 -2.95
CA MET A 1 16.29 -1.47 -1.94
C MET A 1 16.23 -0.82 -0.57
N PRO A 2 15.36 -1.27 0.35
CA PRO A 2 15.31 -0.71 1.70
C PRO A 2 16.66 -0.93 2.40
N LEU A 3 17.19 0.10 3.04
CA LEU A 3 18.41 -0.01 3.83
C LEU A 3 18.08 -0.76 5.13
N LEU A 4 18.62 -1.96 5.28
CA LEU A 4 18.47 -2.77 6.49
C LEU A 4 19.74 -2.71 7.32
N THR A 5 19.60 -2.54 8.64
CA THR A 5 20.70 -2.72 9.59
C THR A 5 21.14 -4.18 9.58
N ALA A 6 22.40 -4.44 9.98
CA ALA A 6 22.91 -5.81 10.08
C ALA A 6 22.04 -6.70 10.99
N HIS A 7 21.49 -6.14 12.07
CA HIS A 7 20.58 -6.84 12.96
C HIS A 7 19.29 -7.29 12.26
N HIS A 8 18.63 -6.39 11.52
CA HIS A 8 17.42 -6.75 10.77
C HIS A 8 17.68 -7.81 9.69
N GLN A 9 18.85 -7.78 9.06
CA GLN A 9 19.24 -8.77 8.07
C GLN A 9 19.39 -10.15 8.71
N LEU A 10 20.10 -10.24 9.84
CA LEU A 10 20.27 -11.51 10.57
C LEU A 10 18.94 -12.07 11.09
N GLN A 11 18.08 -11.22 11.65
CA GLN A 11 16.77 -11.67 12.14
C GLN A 11 15.89 -12.21 11.01
N ARG A 12 15.87 -11.54 9.86
CA ARG A 12 15.12 -12.01 8.68
C ARG A 12 15.68 -13.31 8.14
N LEU A 13 17.00 -13.46 8.11
CA LEU A 13 17.65 -14.70 7.68
C LEU A 13 17.31 -15.87 8.61
N PHE A 14 17.40 -15.65 9.93
CA PHE A 14 17.05 -16.66 10.93
C PHE A 14 15.60 -17.09 10.80
N TRP A 15 14.68 -16.13 10.71
CA TRP A 15 13.25 -16.39 10.57
C TRP A 15 12.93 -17.13 9.26
N ALA A 16 13.55 -16.75 8.15
CA ALA A 16 13.40 -17.46 6.87
C ALA A 16 13.91 -18.91 6.94
N HIS A 17 15.03 -19.14 7.63
CA HIS A 17 15.57 -20.47 7.86
C HIS A 17 14.62 -21.34 8.69
N GLU A 18 14.07 -20.80 9.77
CA GLU A 18 13.11 -21.49 10.63
C GLU A 18 11.84 -21.91 9.87
N LEU A 19 11.41 -21.09 8.92
CA LEU A 19 10.19 -21.33 8.14
C LEU A 19 10.42 -22.08 6.81
N THR A 20 11.66 -22.43 6.47
CA THR A 20 11.98 -23.07 5.17
C THR A 20 11.30 -24.44 5.01
N GLY A 21 11.05 -25.15 6.11
CA GLY A 21 10.41 -26.46 6.11
C GLY A 21 8.88 -26.44 6.16
N TRP A 22 8.25 -25.28 6.20
CA TRP A 22 6.80 -25.17 6.41
C TRP A 22 6.01 -25.61 5.19
N THR A 23 5.01 -26.44 5.42
CA THR A 23 4.08 -26.91 4.40
C THR A 23 2.96 -25.89 4.17
N LEU A 24 2.21 -26.03 3.07
CA LEU A 24 1.04 -25.20 2.80
C LEU A 24 0.02 -25.26 3.94
N ASP A 25 -0.14 -26.41 4.59
CA ASP A 25 -1.09 -26.58 5.70
C ASP A 25 -0.62 -25.87 6.97
N ASP A 26 0.69 -25.76 7.19
CA ASP A 26 1.24 -24.94 8.28
C ASP A 26 0.95 -23.46 8.04
N TRP A 27 1.16 -22.98 6.79
CA TRP A 27 0.82 -21.61 6.40
C TRP A 27 -0.67 -21.30 6.50
N LYS A 28 -1.55 -22.29 6.27
CA LYS A 28 -3.01 -22.11 6.39
C LYS A 28 -3.46 -21.77 7.81
N ASN A 29 -2.69 -22.14 8.83
CA ASN A 29 -3.04 -21.90 10.22
C ASN A 29 -2.47 -20.58 10.77
N ILE A 30 -1.71 -19.82 9.97
CA ILE A 30 -1.25 -18.49 10.36
C ILE A 30 -2.34 -17.45 10.05
N GLY A 31 -2.59 -16.55 11.00
CA GLY A 31 -3.29 -15.29 10.75
C GLY A 31 -2.30 -14.16 10.49
N SER A 32 -2.44 -13.43 9.38
CA SER A 32 -1.70 -12.21 9.09
C SER A 32 -2.58 -10.99 9.32
N SER A 33 -2.00 -9.89 9.81
CA SER A 33 -2.69 -8.61 9.92
C SER A 33 -1.82 -7.50 9.36
N ASP A 34 -2.42 -6.56 8.65
CA ASP A 34 -1.76 -5.35 8.18
C ASP A 34 -2.61 -4.10 8.47
N LYS A 35 -1.96 -2.94 8.43
CA LYS A 35 -2.61 -1.63 8.45
C LYS A 35 -2.25 -0.85 7.21
N SER A 36 -3.16 -0.85 6.24
CA SER A 36 -2.99 -0.14 4.98
C SER A 36 -3.67 1.22 5.01
N ARG A 37 -2.99 2.26 4.50
CA ARG A 37 -3.51 3.63 4.37
C ARG A 37 -3.89 3.91 2.93
N PHE A 38 -5.14 4.30 2.71
CA PHE A 38 -5.68 4.72 1.42
C PHE A 38 -5.91 6.23 1.42
N LEU A 39 -5.36 6.92 0.43
CA LEU A 39 -5.54 8.36 0.25
C LEU A 39 -6.85 8.60 -0.53
N LEU A 40 -7.71 9.48 -0.01
CA LEU A 40 -9.01 9.79 -0.63
C LEU A 40 -8.86 10.71 -1.85
N LEU A 41 -7.85 11.59 -1.84
CA LEU A 41 -7.41 12.36 -3.00
C LEU A 41 -5.99 11.93 -3.38
N ARG A 42 -5.72 11.82 -4.68
CA ARG A 42 -4.37 11.48 -5.16
C ARG A 42 -3.38 12.55 -4.71
N ALA A 43 -2.30 12.11 -4.07
CA ALA A 43 -1.20 12.97 -3.65
C ALA A 43 -0.32 13.49 -4.82
N ASP A 44 -0.66 13.17 -6.08
CA ASP A 44 0.11 13.61 -7.24
C ASP A 44 -0.07 15.10 -7.57
N GLY A 45 -0.94 15.81 -6.82
CA GLY A 45 -1.19 17.24 -6.99
C GLY A 45 -1.85 17.59 -8.33
N ARG A 46 -2.24 16.60 -9.14
CA ARG A 46 -2.78 16.81 -10.48
C ARG A 46 -4.30 16.90 -10.41
N VAL A 47 -4.81 18.12 -10.46
CA VAL A 47 -6.22 18.36 -10.76
C VAL A 47 -6.48 17.89 -12.19
N ARG A 48 -7.21 16.79 -12.34
CA ARG A 48 -7.74 16.37 -13.65
C ARG A 48 -8.92 17.26 -14.00
N MET A 49 -8.66 18.48 -14.48
CA MET A 49 -9.69 19.31 -15.08
C MET A 49 -10.14 18.68 -16.41
N ARG A 50 -11.44 18.43 -16.56
CA ARG A 50 -12.03 18.13 -17.86
C ARG A 50 -12.00 19.41 -18.67
N LEU A 51 -11.05 19.54 -19.61
CA LEU A 51 -11.04 20.66 -20.55
C LEU A 51 -12.33 20.58 -21.39
N ILE A 52 -13.18 21.59 -21.29
CA ILE A 52 -14.22 21.83 -22.29
C ILE A 52 -13.47 22.37 -23.52
N PRO A 53 -13.64 21.80 -24.73
CA PRO A 53 -13.04 22.38 -25.92
C PRO A 53 -13.56 23.81 -26.09
N HIS A 54 -12.67 24.77 -26.34
CA HIS A 54 -12.90 26.21 -26.59
C HIS A 54 -12.76 27.24 -25.45
N GLU A 55 -12.47 26.87 -24.21
CA GLU A 55 -12.11 27.86 -23.18
C GLU A 55 -10.59 28.04 -23.09
N ALA A 56 -10.10 29.24 -23.45
CA ALA A 56 -8.70 29.61 -23.25
C ALA A 56 -8.41 29.65 -21.74
N LYS A 57 -7.43 28.87 -21.30
CA LYS A 57 -7.00 28.85 -19.89
C LYS A 57 -6.36 30.17 -19.52
N ASP A 58 -6.89 30.80 -18.48
CA ASP A 58 -6.29 31.98 -17.85
C ASP A 58 -5.01 31.56 -17.09
N ALA A 59 -3.88 32.23 -17.36
CA ALA A 59 -2.57 31.87 -16.83
C ALA A 59 -2.47 32.07 -15.30
N ASN A 60 -3.42 32.80 -14.71
CA ASN A 60 -3.49 33.07 -13.28
C ASN A 60 -4.15 31.95 -12.44
N CYS A 61 -4.65 30.88 -13.06
CA CYS A 61 -5.32 29.77 -12.37
C CYS A 61 -4.39 28.62 -11.92
N GLN A 62 -3.06 28.77 -12.04
CA GLN A 62 -2.13 27.84 -11.40
C GLN A 62 -1.86 28.27 -9.96
N GLN A 63 -2.82 27.99 -9.08
CA GLN A 63 -2.52 27.96 -7.66
C GLN A 63 -1.71 26.70 -7.40
N ASP A 64 -0.45 26.88 -7.02
CA ASP A 64 0.44 25.81 -6.59
C ASP A 64 -0.28 25.02 -5.49
N ASN A 65 -0.61 23.77 -5.79
CA ASN A 65 -1.39 22.92 -4.91
C ASN A 65 -0.57 22.63 -3.65
N MET A 66 -0.77 23.48 -2.64
CA MET A 66 -0.54 23.16 -1.24
C MET A 66 -1.12 21.77 -0.99
N GLN A 67 -0.33 20.90 -0.37
CA GLN A 67 -0.68 19.51 -0.02
C GLN A 67 -2.18 19.38 0.22
N ALA A 68 -2.88 18.71 -0.70
CA ALA A 68 -4.30 18.48 -0.53
C ALA A 68 -4.49 17.82 0.84
N GLY A 69 -5.20 18.51 1.73
CA GLY A 69 -5.73 17.98 3.00
C GLY A 69 -6.83 16.95 2.71
N GLY A 70 -6.58 16.06 1.76
CA GLY A 70 -7.58 15.25 1.08
C GLY A 70 -8.12 14.11 1.91
N GLY A 71 -7.73 13.99 3.18
CA GLY A 71 -8.12 12.89 4.06
C GLY A 71 -7.50 11.55 3.65
N SER A 72 -7.45 10.63 4.60
CA SER A 72 -7.02 9.26 4.36
C SER A 72 -7.80 8.31 5.25
N ILE A 73 -8.08 7.12 4.74
CA ILE A 73 -8.66 6.03 5.51
C ILE A 73 -7.53 5.06 5.86
N ILE A 74 -7.46 4.65 7.13
CA ILE A 74 -6.61 3.54 7.56
C ILE A 74 -7.52 2.35 7.75
N VAL A 75 -7.24 1.27 7.02
CA VAL A 75 -7.92 -0.01 7.16
C VAL A 75 -6.99 -0.93 7.94
N CYS A 76 -7.54 -1.63 8.93
CA CYS A 76 -6.84 -2.70 9.64
C CYS A 76 -7.55 -4.00 9.26
N ASP A 77 -6.84 -4.90 8.60
CA ASP A 77 -7.37 -6.19 8.18
C ASP A 77 -6.64 -7.34 8.87
N VAL A 78 -7.33 -8.47 8.92
CA VAL A 78 -6.81 -9.74 9.39
C VAL A 78 -7.24 -10.79 8.38
N LEU A 79 -6.28 -11.54 7.86
CA LEU A 79 -6.48 -12.61 6.90
C LEU A 79 -5.99 -13.92 7.52
N HIS A 80 -6.81 -14.95 7.43
CA HIS A 80 -6.39 -16.29 7.83
C HIS A 80 -5.74 -16.98 6.62
N GLY A 81 -4.69 -17.75 6.85
CA GLY A 81 -4.02 -18.63 5.89
C GLY A 81 -4.96 -19.50 5.03
N ARG A 82 -6.16 -19.82 5.52
CA ARG A 82 -7.19 -20.57 4.78
C ARG A 82 -7.87 -19.75 3.68
N ASP A 83 -7.94 -18.44 3.84
CA ASP A 83 -8.65 -17.53 2.92
C ASP A 83 -7.82 -17.24 1.64
N TRP A 84 -6.53 -17.63 1.64
CA TRP A 84 -5.62 -17.47 0.49
C TRP A 84 -6.05 -18.28 -0.74
N VAL A 85 -6.76 -19.39 -0.54
CA VAL A 85 -7.24 -20.27 -1.62
C VAL A 85 -8.31 -19.60 -2.49
N LEU A 86 -8.94 -18.52 -2.01
CA LEU A 86 -10.00 -17.82 -2.75
C LEU A 86 -9.48 -16.84 -3.82
N TRP A 87 -8.19 -16.48 -3.79
CA TRP A 87 -7.57 -15.52 -4.72
C TRP A 87 -6.75 -16.16 -5.84
N SER A 88 -6.66 -17.49 -5.90
CA SER A 88 -5.87 -18.22 -6.91
C SER A 88 -6.73 -18.96 -7.96
N LYS A 89 -8.00 -18.56 -8.15
CA LYS A 89 -8.90 -19.10 -9.18
C LYS A 89 -9.25 -18.05 -10.23
#